data_AF-A0A4Y3WSD3-F1
#
_entry.id   AF-A0A4Y3WSD3-F1
#
_cell.length_a   1.000
_cell.length_b   1.000
_cell.length_c   1.000
_cell.angle_alpha   90.00
_cell.angle_beta   90.00
_cell.angle_gamma   90.00
#
_symmetry.space_group_name_H-M   'P 1'
#
loop_
_entity.id
_entity.type
_entity.pdbx_description
1 polymer ?
#
loop_
_entity_poly.entity_id
_entity_poly.type
_entity_poly.pdbx_seq_one_letter_code
_entity_poly.pdbx_strand_id
1 'polypeptide(L)'
;MLDPASVDIDELYAALEDRTAGVSWWIDPESGAITSHLADVGGPKPTGVRIRRTESRESYQDMAQFVAAVHHRRAADLLDRAISGPGAFRRFKDTLFEFPELRDQWFRYRGARGRRRAVHWLADVDLITRADAERLASTFPDPTAGDEDLPAAVAVDLGMLYGDRLEQVLVFGSWVRGEGPGESDLQLAVVLADLRSPWEELHRMDEVLWRHTERSGLTVTAVPVSAADLAAPGTSLLARVAAEARVVA
;
A
#
# COMPACT_ATOMS: atom_id res chain seq x y z
N MET A 1 17.69 23.65 -16.61
CA MET A 1 16.95 22.50 -16.12
C MET A 1 17.44 22.24 -14.72
N LEU A 2 16.51 22.09 -13.78
CA LEU A 2 16.77 22.02 -12.36
C LEU A 2 17.25 20.61 -11.96
N ASP A 3 18.09 20.51 -10.94
CA ASP A 3 18.50 19.23 -10.35
C ASP A 3 17.33 18.67 -9.51
N PRO A 4 16.78 17.48 -9.83
CA PRO A 4 15.68 16.92 -9.05
C PRO A 4 15.98 16.77 -7.55
N ALA A 5 17.26 16.64 -7.17
CA ALA A 5 17.67 16.54 -5.77
C ALA A 5 17.55 17.87 -5.00
N SER A 6 17.40 19.00 -5.69
CA SER A 6 17.26 20.32 -5.06
C SER A 6 15.81 20.71 -4.74
N VAL A 7 14.82 19.88 -5.11
CA VAL A 7 13.40 20.12 -4.80
C VAL A 7 12.97 19.27 -3.61
N ASP A 8 12.36 19.90 -2.62
CA ASP A 8 11.61 19.18 -1.59
C ASP A 8 10.28 18.68 -2.18
N ILE A 9 10.23 17.38 -2.48
CA ILE A 9 9.05 16.74 -3.09
C ILE A 9 7.89 16.65 -2.10
N ASP A 10 8.16 16.58 -0.79
CA ASP A 10 7.12 16.56 0.23
C ASP A 10 6.45 17.95 0.34
N GLU A 11 7.26 19.02 0.30
CA GLU A 11 6.75 20.39 0.26
C GLU A 11 5.98 20.66 -1.04
N LEU A 12 6.47 20.18 -2.19
CA LEU A 12 5.77 20.33 -3.47
C LEU A 12 4.44 19.59 -3.47
N TYR A 13 4.41 18.36 -2.94
CA TYR A 13 3.17 17.61 -2.75
C TYR A 13 2.19 18.38 -1.85
N ALA A 14 2.66 18.93 -0.73
CA ALA A 14 1.81 19.74 0.15
C ALA A 14 1.25 20.97 -0.56
N ALA A 15 2.07 21.65 -1.36
CA ALA A 15 1.65 22.82 -2.15
C ALA A 15 0.60 22.48 -3.22
N LEU A 16 0.72 21.35 -3.91
CA LEU A 16 -0.27 20.86 -4.87
C LEU A 16 -1.61 20.53 -4.20
N GLU A 17 -1.58 19.98 -2.99
CA GLU A 17 -2.78 19.59 -2.23
C GLU A 17 -3.43 20.75 -1.46
N ASP A 18 -2.75 21.89 -1.31
CA ASP A 18 -3.26 23.01 -0.52
C ASP A 18 -4.46 23.69 -1.19
N ARG A 19 -5.60 23.62 -0.49
CA ARG A 19 -6.87 24.24 -0.90
C ARG A 19 -7.21 25.50 -0.09
N THR A 20 -6.31 25.98 0.76
CA THR A 20 -6.52 27.18 1.59
C THR A 20 -6.94 28.35 0.71
N ALA A 21 -8.03 29.01 1.10
CA ALA A 21 -8.57 30.15 0.36
C ALA A 21 -7.56 31.31 0.37
N GLY A 22 -7.37 31.96 -0.78
CA GLY A 22 -6.44 33.10 -0.92
C GLY A 22 -4.96 32.72 -1.01
N VAL A 23 -4.58 31.46 -0.75
CA VAL A 23 -3.17 31.01 -0.84
C VAL A 23 -2.83 30.52 -2.25
N SER A 24 -1.70 30.94 -2.77
CA SER A 24 -1.10 30.44 -4.01
C SER A 24 0.34 30.00 -3.75
N TRP A 25 0.79 28.98 -4.48
CA TRP A 25 2.13 28.41 -4.31
C TRP A 25 2.95 28.59 -5.59
N TRP A 26 4.25 28.78 -5.42
CA TRP A 26 5.21 29.09 -6.47
C TRP A 26 6.52 28.36 -6.22
N ILE A 27 7.18 27.92 -7.30
CA ILE A 27 8.51 27.33 -7.26
C ILE A 27 9.49 28.20 -8.06
N ASP A 28 10.66 28.44 -7.48
CA ASP A 28 11.77 29.08 -8.18
C ASP A 28 12.43 28.07 -9.16
N PRO A 29 12.45 28.34 -10.47
CA PRO A 29 13.03 27.45 -11.46
C PRO A 29 14.56 27.28 -11.36
N GLU A 30 15.26 28.17 -10.63
CA GLU A 30 16.72 28.09 -10.46
C GLU A 30 17.09 27.31 -9.19
N SER A 31 16.48 27.66 -8.05
CA SER A 31 16.83 27.05 -6.76
C SER A 31 15.97 25.85 -6.37
N GLY A 32 14.75 25.75 -6.90
CA GLY A 32 13.76 24.76 -6.46
C GLY A 32 13.01 25.16 -5.21
N ALA A 33 13.25 26.37 -4.67
CA ALA A 33 12.60 26.87 -3.47
C ALA A 33 11.09 27.05 -3.70
N ILE A 34 10.29 26.53 -2.79
CA ILE A 34 8.83 26.61 -2.82
C ILE A 34 8.39 27.71 -1.85
N THR A 35 7.48 28.56 -2.31
CA THR A 35 6.97 29.68 -1.52
C THR A 35 5.46 29.81 -1.64
N SER A 36 4.80 30.18 -0.54
CA SER A 36 3.39 30.52 -0.52
C SER A 36 3.19 32.04 -0.58
N HIS A 37 2.08 32.45 -1.19
CA HIS A 37 1.66 33.83 -1.31
C HIS A 37 0.17 33.95 -1.01
N LEU A 38 -0.18 34.76 -0.01
CA LEU A 38 -1.54 35.06 0.39
C LEU A 38 -1.98 36.41 -0.20
N ALA A 39 -3.04 36.39 -1.01
CA ALA A 39 -3.48 37.55 -1.81
C ALA A 39 -3.77 38.81 -0.97
N ASP A 40 -4.28 38.66 0.24
CA ASP A 40 -4.77 39.78 1.07
C ASP A 40 -3.69 40.40 1.98
N VAL A 41 -2.48 39.83 2.02
CA VAL A 41 -1.44 40.27 2.98
C VAL A 41 -0.57 41.40 2.43
N GLY A 42 -0.60 41.68 1.12
CA GLY A 42 0.27 42.69 0.50
C GLY A 42 1.74 42.28 0.58
N GLY A 43 2.36 42.03 -0.57
CA GLY A 43 3.74 41.58 -0.64
C GLY A 43 4.32 41.70 -2.02
N PRO A 44 5.63 41.47 -2.19
CA PRO A 44 6.24 41.39 -3.51
C PRO A 44 5.51 40.35 -4.35
N LYS A 45 5.27 40.68 -5.63
CA LYS A 45 4.61 39.77 -6.56
C LYS A 45 5.46 38.50 -6.64
N PRO A 46 4.87 37.31 -6.46
CA PRO A 46 5.62 36.07 -6.52
C PRO A 46 6.29 35.91 -7.88
N THR A 47 7.50 35.38 -7.86
CA THR A 47 8.33 35.07 -9.03
C THR A 47 8.45 33.56 -9.21
N GLY A 48 8.72 33.11 -10.43
CA GLY A 48 8.87 31.69 -10.75
C GLY A 48 7.62 31.05 -11.35
N VAL A 49 7.53 29.73 -11.26
CA VAL A 49 6.45 28.93 -11.86
C VAL A 49 5.36 28.71 -10.82
N ARG A 50 4.11 29.01 -11.19
CA ARG A 50 2.97 28.80 -10.30
C ARG A 50 2.66 27.31 -10.18
N ILE A 51 2.60 26.81 -8.95
CA ILE A 51 2.20 25.43 -8.64
C ILE A 51 0.68 25.33 -8.80
N ARG A 52 0.23 24.41 -9.66
CA ARG A 52 -1.21 24.14 -9.86
C ARG A 52 -1.77 23.44 -8.63
N ARG A 53 -3.07 23.55 -8.39
CA ARG A 53 -3.72 22.69 -7.38
C ARG A 53 -4.07 21.33 -8.00
N THR A 54 -4.02 20.27 -7.21
CA THR A 54 -4.55 18.96 -7.60
C THR A 54 -6.05 19.09 -7.83
N GLU A 55 -6.51 18.63 -9.00
CA GLU A 55 -7.92 18.70 -9.35
C GLU A 55 -8.75 17.70 -8.54
N SER A 56 -9.99 18.05 -8.23
CA SER A 56 -10.91 17.14 -7.55
C SER A 56 -11.08 15.82 -8.30
N ARG A 57 -10.97 15.83 -9.64
CA ARG A 57 -11.03 14.61 -10.46
C ARG A 57 -9.83 13.69 -10.18
N GLU A 58 -8.63 14.23 -10.05
CA GLU A 58 -7.42 13.46 -9.72
C GLU A 58 -7.55 12.82 -8.33
N SER A 59 -7.95 13.61 -7.32
CA SER A 59 -8.16 13.08 -5.96
C SER A 59 -9.28 12.03 -5.91
N TYR A 60 -10.34 12.21 -6.70
CA TYR A 60 -11.44 11.22 -6.77
C TYR A 60 -11.00 9.92 -7.42
N GLN A 61 -10.17 9.99 -8.46
CA GLN A 61 -9.60 8.80 -9.09
C GLN A 61 -8.74 8.00 -8.12
N ASP A 62 -7.93 8.68 -7.29
CA ASP A 62 -7.13 8.01 -6.25
C ASP A 62 -8.04 7.34 -5.21
N MET A 63 -9.15 7.98 -4.79
CA MET A 63 -10.15 7.34 -3.92
C MET A 63 -10.76 6.10 -4.57
N ALA A 64 -11.22 6.19 -5.81
CA ALA A 64 -11.87 5.07 -6.50
C ALA A 64 -10.91 3.89 -6.70
N GLN A 65 -9.65 4.15 -7.07
CA GLN A 65 -8.64 3.10 -7.24
C GLN A 65 -8.22 2.49 -5.91
N PHE A 66 -8.14 3.29 -4.83
CA PHE A 66 -7.93 2.77 -3.49
C PHE A 66 -9.06 1.83 -3.08
N VAL A 67 -10.32 2.28 -3.20
CA VAL A 67 -11.50 1.47 -2.84
C VAL A 67 -11.54 0.15 -3.61
N ALA A 68 -11.25 0.18 -4.92
CA ALA A 68 -11.24 -1.02 -5.76
C ALA A 68 -10.19 -2.06 -5.35
N ALA A 69 -9.13 -1.65 -4.66
CA ALA A 69 -8.07 -2.53 -4.20
C ALA A 69 -8.23 -2.99 -2.74
N VAL A 70 -9.16 -2.42 -1.97
CA VAL A 70 -9.41 -2.85 -0.58
C VAL A 70 -9.95 -4.29 -0.53
N HIS A 71 -9.21 -5.19 0.12
CA HIS A 71 -9.60 -6.59 0.30
C HIS A 71 -10.66 -6.80 1.39
N HIS A 72 -10.70 -5.92 2.40
CA HIS A 72 -11.65 -6.05 3.51
C HIS A 72 -13.09 -5.82 3.04
N ARG A 73 -13.83 -6.89 2.71
CA ARG A 73 -15.17 -6.86 2.07
C ARG A 73 -16.13 -5.83 2.64
N ARG A 74 -16.40 -5.86 3.95
CA ARG A 74 -17.32 -4.91 4.59
C ARG A 74 -16.87 -3.45 4.42
N ALA A 75 -15.58 -3.18 4.47
CA ALA A 75 -15.04 -1.84 4.34
C ALA A 75 -15.06 -1.40 2.87
N ALA A 76 -14.70 -2.29 1.93
CA ALA A 76 -14.82 -2.06 0.50
C ALA A 76 -16.26 -1.68 0.12
N ASP A 77 -17.26 -2.44 0.58
CA ASP A 77 -18.69 -2.15 0.34
C ASP A 77 -19.12 -0.79 0.90
N LEU A 78 -18.67 -0.45 2.11
CA LEU A 78 -19.00 0.83 2.74
C LEU A 78 -18.33 1.99 2.02
N LEU A 79 -17.06 1.84 1.63
CA LEU A 79 -16.30 2.85 0.93
C LEU A 79 -16.82 3.07 -0.50
N ASP A 80 -17.20 2.01 -1.22
CA ASP A 80 -17.78 2.09 -2.56
C ASP A 80 -19.08 2.91 -2.57
N ARG A 81 -19.95 2.65 -1.58
CA ARG A 81 -21.15 3.47 -1.34
C ARG A 81 -20.79 4.89 -0.94
N ALA A 82 -19.75 5.08 -0.12
CA ALA A 82 -19.33 6.39 0.36
C ALA A 82 -18.85 7.30 -0.77
N ILE A 83 -18.11 6.76 -1.76
CA ILE A 83 -17.57 7.52 -2.89
C ILE A 83 -18.60 7.83 -3.98
N SER A 84 -19.80 7.26 -3.90
CA SER A 84 -20.88 7.49 -4.86
C SER A 84 -21.63 8.79 -4.57
N GLY A 85 -21.82 9.65 -5.58
CA GLY A 85 -22.66 10.84 -5.50
C GLY A 85 -22.08 12.07 -4.77
N PRO A 86 -22.87 13.15 -4.60
CA PRO A 86 -22.40 14.41 -4.01
C PRO A 86 -21.87 14.23 -2.59
N GLY A 87 -20.74 14.84 -2.24
CA GLY A 87 -20.14 14.73 -0.90
C GLY A 87 -19.26 13.50 -0.66
N ALA A 88 -18.85 12.82 -1.74
CA ALA A 88 -17.99 11.62 -1.71
C ALA A 88 -16.75 11.76 -0.81
N PHE A 89 -16.00 12.86 -0.94
CA PHE A 89 -14.78 13.10 -0.14
C PHE A 89 -15.02 13.07 1.37
N ARG A 90 -16.11 13.70 1.83
CA ARG A 90 -16.45 13.74 3.25
C ARG A 90 -16.84 12.35 3.72
N ARG A 91 -17.80 11.71 3.04
CA ARG A 91 -18.26 10.37 3.42
C ARG A 91 -17.14 9.34 3.42
N PHE A 92 -16.27 9.36 2.41
CA PHE A 92 -15.11 8.48 2.34
C PHE A 92 -14.21 8.65 3.57
N LYS A 93 -13.87 9.89 3.93
CA LYS A 93 -13.11 10.16 5.16
C LYS A 93 -13.85 9.71 6.43
N ASP A 94 -15.15 9.96 6.50
CA ASP A 94 -15.99 9.57 7.64
C ASP A 94 -15.97 8.03 7.80
N THR A 95 -16.13 7.28 6.72
CA THR A 95 -16.05 5.82 6.70
C THR A 95 -14.66 5.31 7.09
N LEU A 96 -13.58 5.95 6.66
CA LEU A 96 -12.23 5.57 7.09
C LEU A 96 -12.00 5.70 8.60
N PHE A 97 -12.76 6.50 9.34
CA PHE A 97 -12.65 6.53 10.81
C PHE A 97 -13.17 5.25 11.48
N GLU A 98 -14.02 4.48 10.81
CA GLU A 98 -14.48 3.17 11.28
C GLU A 98 -13.41 2.07 11.09
N PHE A 99 -12.37 2.33 10.28
CA PHE A 99 -11.31 1.38 9.92
C PHE A 99 -9.93 2.04 10.01
N PRO A 100 -9.34 2.19 11.23
CA PRO A 100 -8.05 2.87 11.43
C PRO A 100 -6.92 2.34 10.54
N GLU A 101 -6.87 1.04 10.29
CA GLU A 101 -5.85 0.40 9.47
C GLU A 101 -5.98 0.81 7.99
N LEU A 102 -7.20 0.85 7.46
CA LEU A 102 -7.46 1.32 6.10
C LEU A 102 -7.23 2.81 5.96
N ARG A 103 -7.46 3.58 7.02
CA ARG A 103 -7.12 5.00 7.05
C ARG A 103 -5.62 5.23 6.91
N ASP A 104 -4.80 4.46 7.61
CA ASP A 104 -3.34 4.53 7.48
C ASP A 104 -2.87 4.07 6.08
N GLN A 105 -3.46 2.99 5.57
CA GLN A 105 -3.22 2.54 4.19
C GLN A 105 -3.57 3.63 3.17
N TRP A 106 -4.72 4.29 3.33
CA TRP A 106 -5.14 5.40 2.49
C TRP A 106 -4.14 6.56 2.53
N PHE A 107 -3.64 6.95 3.71
CA PHE A 107 -2.65 8.02 3.82
C PHE A 107 -1.32 7.68 3.13
N ARG A 108 -0.86 6.43 3.23
CA ARG A 108 0.30 5.96 2.47
C ARG A 108 0.03 5.98 0.97
N TYR A 109 -1.09 5.40 0.54
CA TYR A 109 -1.55 5.33 -0.85
C TYR A 109 -1.54 6.71 -1.53
N ARG A 110 -2.29 7.65 -0.94
CA ARG A 110 -2.40 9.02 -1.48
C ARG A 110 -1.08 9.78 -1.42
N GLY A 111 -0.25 9.55 -0.40
CA GLY A 111 1.03 10.24 -0.24
C GLY A 111 2.01 9.86 -1.33
N ALA A 112 2.18 8.56 -1.61
CA ALA A 112 3.05 8.09 -2.69
C ALA A 112 2.59 8.60 -4.06
N ARG A 113 1.28 8.49 -4.38
CA ARG A 113 0.73 9.03 -5.62
C ARG A 113 0.85 10.54 -5.75
N GLY A 114 0.60 11.26 -4.66
CA GLY A 114 0.76 12.70 -4.59
C GLY A 114 2.19 13.13 -4.91
N ARG A 115 3.19 12.44 -4.37
CA ARG A 115 4.61 12.68 -4.67
C ARG A 115 4.95 12.37 -6.12
N ARG A 116 4.49 11.25 -6.69
CA ARG A 116 4.69 10.99 -8.14
C ARG A 116 4.08 12.08 -8.99
N ARG A 117 2.86 12.52 -8.66
CA ARG A 117 2.16 13.60 -9.36
C ARG A 117 2.96 14.91 -9.27
N ALA A 118 3.57 15.19 -8.12
CA ALA A 118 4.45 16.32 -7.93
C ALA A 118 5.69 16.25 -8.84
N VAL A 119 6.34 15.09 -8.90
CA VAL A 119 7.49 14.83 -9.77
C VAL A 119 7.10 14.96 -11.25
N HIS A 120 5.98 14.37 -11.66
CA HIS A 120 5.48 14.50 -13.03
C HIS A 120 5.11 15.94 -13.38
N TRP A 121 4.53 16.68 -12.44
CA TRP A 121 4.24 18.09 -12.65
C TRP A 121 5.51 18.90 -12.93
N LEU A 122 6.63 18.64 -12.25
CA LEU A 122 7.92 19.28 -12.54
C LEU A 122 8.37 19.04 -14.00
N ALA A 123 8.16 17.83 -14.53
CA ALA A 123 8.46 17.54 -15.94
C ALA A 123 7.45 18.21 -16.89
N ASP A 124 6.17 18.26 -16.53
CA ASP A 124 5.12 18.91 -17.33
C ASP A 124 5.35 20.41 -17.50
N VAL A 125 6.03 21.05 -16.54
CA VAL A 125 6.43 22.47 -16.61
C VAL A 125 7.89 22.67 -17.02
N ASP A 126 8.52 21.65 -17.60
CA ASP A 126 9.90 21.67 -18.11
C ASP A 126 10.99 22.05 -17.09
N LEU A 127 10.72 21.86 -15.79
CA LEU A 127 11.70 22.12 -14.72
C LEU A 127 12.74 21.01 -14.62
N ILE A 128 12.35 19.75 -14.85
CA ILE A 128 13.24 18.58 -14.90
C ILE A 128 13.01 17.75 -16.17
N THR A 129 13.94 16.86 -16.53
CA THR A 129 13.70 15.97 -17.69
C THR A 129 12.65 14.94 -17.32
N ARG A 130 11.94 14.43 -18.33
CA ARG A 130 11.06 13.27 -18.18
C ARG A 130 11.78 12.03 -17.64
N ALA A 131 13.03 11.79 -18.05
CA ALA A 131 13.81 10.64 -17.58
C ALA A 131 14.16 10.77 -16.09
N ASP A 132 14.49 11.97 -15.62
CA ASP A 132 14.75 12.24 -14.21
C ASP A 132 13.46 12.15 -13.39
N ALA A 133 12.35 12.64 -13.93
CA ALA A 133 11.03 12.48 -13.32
C ALA A 133 10.64 11.01 -13.18
N GLU A 134 10.84 10.18 -14.20
CA GLU A 134 10.56 8.75 -14.14
C GLU A 134 11.45 8.05 -13.10
N ARG A 135 12.74 8.41 -13.04
CA ARG A 135 13.68 7.87 -12.02
C ARG A 135 13.26 8.26 -10.61
N LEU A 136 12.90 9.51 -10.38
CA LEU A 136 12.49 10.00 -9.06
C LEU A 136 11.09 9.49 -8.68
N ALA A 137 10.15 9.40 -9.62
CA ALA A 137 8.84 8.81 -9.36
C ALA A 137 8.93 7.32 -8.96
N SER A 138 9.95 6.60 -9.42
CA SER A 138 10.20 5.20 -9.05
C SER A 138 10.55 4.99 -7.58
N THR A 139 11.02 6.03 -6.88
CA THR A 139 11.26 5.97 -5.43
C THR A 139 9.98 6.12 -4.60
N PHE A 140 8.87 6.47 -5.26
CA PHE A 140 7.53 6.56 -4.68
C PHE A 140 6.60 5.53 -5.34
N PRO A 141 6.83 4.21 -5.14
CA PRO A 141 6.02 3.18 -5.76
C PRO A 141 4.54 3.35 -5.38
N ASP A 142 3.63 2.93 -6.27
CA ASP A 142 2.21 2.88 -5.92
C ASP A 142 2.06 1.91 -4.75
N PRO A 143 1.64 2.35 -3.55
CA PRO A 143 1.30 1.43 -2.49
C PRO A 143 0.01 0.80 -2.99
N THR A 144 -0.03 -0.47 -3.32
CA THR A 144 -1.34 -1.08 -3.55
C THR A 144 -2.15 -0.96 -2.26
N ALA A 145 -3.44 -0.64 -2.43
CA ALA A 145 -4.33 -0.40 -1.30
C ALA A 145 -4.63 -1.74 -0.61
N GLY A 146 -3.72 -2.17 0.25
CA GLY A 146 -3.78 -3.43 0.97
C GLY A 146 -2.91 -4.50 0.31
N ASP A 147 -1.92 -4.99 1.04
CA ASP A 147 -1.39 -6.35 0.89
C ASP A 147 -1.01 -6.82 -0.54
N GLU A 148 -0.07 -6.16 -1.23
CA GLU A 148 0.38 -6.66 -2.55
C GLU A 148 0.94 -8.09 -2.51
N ASP A 149 1.37 -8.54 -1.34
CA ASP A 149 1.64 -9.94 -1.07
C ASP A 149 1.25 -10.24 0.39
N LEU A 150 -0.07 -10.37 0.65
CA LEU A 150 -0.58 -10.86 1.93
C LEU A 150 0.22 -12.08 2.42
N PRO A 151 0.53 -13.08 1.59
CA PRO A 151 1.46 -14.14 1.98
C PRO A 151 2.81 -13.64 2.50
N ALA A 152 3.50 -12.73 1.79
CA ALA A 152 4.80 -12.20 2.24
C ALA A 152 4.68 -11.40 3.54
N ALA A 153 3.60 -10.63 3.71
CA ALA A 153 3.35 -9.91 4.95
C ALA A 153 3.18 -10.87 6.14
N VAL A 154 2.43 -11.96 5.95
CA VAL A 154 2.29 -13.02 6.96
C VAL A 154 3.63 -13.70 7.21
N ALA A 155 4.41 -13.96 6.16
CA ALA A 155 5.71 -14.62 6.26
C ALA A 155 6.74 -13.80 7.07
N VAL A 156 6.75 -12.48 6.91
CA VAL A 156 7.61 -11.58 7.72
C VAL A 156 7.28 -11.70 9.20
N ASP A 157 6.00 -11.65 9.57
CA ASP A 157 5.58 -11.76 10.97
C ASP A 157 5.85 -13.15 11.55
N LEU A 158 5.66 -14.21 10.75
CA LEU A 158 6.06 -15.57 11.14
C LEU A 158 7.57 -15.69 11.32
N GLY A 159 8.37 -15.03 10.48
CA GLY A 159 9.82 -14.96 10.62
C GLY A 159 10.26 -14.31 11.93
N MET A 160 9.57 -13.24 12.35
CA MET A 160 9.82 -12.63 13.67
C MET A 160 9.39 -13.53 14.82
N LEU A 161 8.29 -14.27 14.68
CA LEU A 161 7.78 -15.18 15.71
C LEU A 161 8.70 -16.39 15.95
N TYR A 162 9.24 -16.97 14.87
CA TYR A 162 9.95 -18.24 14.91
C TYR A 162 11.48 -18.11 14.82
N GLY A 163 11.99 -17.01 14.27
CA GLY A 163 13.42 -16.80 14.04
C GLY A 163 14.04 -17.97 13.28
N ASP A 164 15.17 -18.48 13.78
CA ASP A 164 15.94 -19.57 13.16
C ASP A 164 15.18 -20.90 13.06
N ARG A 165 14.02 -21.05 13.72
CA ARG A 165 13.19 -22.26 13.61
C ARG A 165 12.33 -22.27 12.35
N LEU A 166 12.10 -21.11 11.72
CA LEU A 166 11.37 -21.02 10.46
C LEU A 166 12.34 -21.30 9.31
N GLU A 167 12.08 -22.37 8.57
CA GLU A 167 12.86 -22.63 7.36
C GLU A 167 12.26 -21.91 6.16
N GLN A 168 10.93 -22.01 5.98
CA GLN A 168 10.24 -21.55 4.78
C GLN A 168 8.77 -21.27 5.07
N VAL A 169 8.18 -20.30 4.35
CA VAL A 169 6.73 -20.14 4.25
C VAL A 169 6.28 -20.40 2.83
N LEU A 170 5.32 -21.31 2.69
CA LEU A 170 4.80 -21.75 1.40
C LEU A 170 3.32 -21.38 1.26
N VAL A 171 2.92 -20.88 0.10
CA VAL A 171 1.51 -20.73 -0.29
C VAL A 171 1.08 -21.94 -1.11
N PHE A 172 -0.12 -22.45 -0.84
CA PHE A 172 -0.75 -23.50 -1.64
C PHE A 172 -2.24 -23.22 -1.83
N GLY A 173 -2.94 -24.06 -2.58
CA GLY A 173 -4.36 -23.87 -2.89
C GLY A 173 -4.63 -22.87 -4.02
N SER A 174 -5.77 -22.17 -3.95
CA SER A 174 -6.30 -21.29 -5.00
C SER A 174 -5.36 -20.14 -5.36
N TRP A 175 -4.58 -19.65 -4.40
CA TRP A 175 -3.65 -18.54 -4.58
C TRP A 175 -2.46 -18.87 -5.51
N VAL A 176 -2.11 -20.15 -5.67
CA VAL A 176 -1.03 -20.56 -6.60
C VAL A 176 -1.50 -20.67 -8.04
N ARG A 177 -2.80 -20.95 -8.27
CA ARG A 177 -3.35 -21.24 -9.60
C ARG A 177 -3.54 -20.01 -10.50
N GLY A 178 -3.14 -18.82 -10.05
CA GLY A 178 -3.25 -17.57 -10.83
C GLY A 178 -4.64 -16.95 -10.81
N GLU A 179 -5.50 -17.36 -9.88
CA GLU A 179 -6.83 -16.76 -9.66
C GLU A 179 -6.75 -15.45 -8.84
N GLY A 180 -5.56 -15.08 -8.34
CA GLY A 180 -5.39 -13.89 -7.49
C GLY A 180 -6.27 -13.96 -6.23
N PRO A 181 -6.40 -12.87 -5.47
CA PRO A 181 -7.32 -12.82 -4.34
C PRO A 181 -8.77 -12.78 -4.86
N GLY A 182 -9.33 -13.94 -5.19
CA GLY A 182 -10.77 -14.18 -5.16
C GLY A 182 -11.27 -14.36 -3.72
N GLU A 183 -12.54 -14.72 -3.52
CA GLU A 183 -13.14 -14.95 -2.17
C GLU A 183 -12.54 -16.12 -1.36
N SER A 184 -11.40 -16.67 -1.78
CA SER A 184 -10.81 -17.88 -1.21
C SER A 184 -9.80 -17.60 -0.10
N ASP A 185 -9.87 -18.40 0.96
CA ASP A 185 -8.92 -18.39 2.08
C ASP A 185 -7.46 -18.46 1.62
N LEU A 186 -6.58 -17.69 2.28
CA LEU A 186 -5.14 -17.83 2.12
C LEU A 186 -4.67 -19.06 2.90
N GLN A 187 -4.02 -20.01 2.22
CA GLN A 187 -3.51 -21.24 2.82
C GLN A 187 -1.98 -21.26 2.81
N LEU A 188 -1.39 -21.35 3.99
CA LEU A 188 0.05 -21.35 4.20
C LEU A 188 0.53 -22.68 4.78
N ALA A 189 1.65 -23.19 4.30
CA ALA A 189 2.41 -24.22 5.00
C ALA A 189 3.64 -23.57 5.63
N VAL A 190 3.78 -23.71 6.95
CA VAL A 190 4.86 -23.09 7.74
C VAL A 190 5.88 -24.18 8.05
N VAL A 191 7.01 -24.16 7.34
CA VAL A 191 8.04 -25.19 7.42
C VAL A 191 8.96 -24.88 8.58
N LEU A 192 9.00 -25.76 9.57
CA LEU A 192 9.79 -25.60 10.79
C LEU A 192 10.90 -26.64 10.87
N ALA A 193 12.08 -26.22 11.33
CA ALA A 193 13.25 -27.08 11.51
C ALA A 193 13.06 -28.12 12.63
N ASP A 194 12.31 -27.75 13.69
CA ASP A 194 11.93 -28.62 14.80
C ASP A 194 10.43 -28.44 15.08
N LEU A 195 9.61 -29.32 14.49
CA LEU A 195 8.17 -29.42 14.73
C LEU A 195 7.90 -30.56 15.70
N ARG A 196 7.53 -30.21 16.94
CA ARG A 196 7.19 -31.21 17.98
C ARG A 196 5.70 -31.49 18.07
N SER A 197 4.88 -30.43 17.99
CA SER A 197 3.42 -30.53 18.10
C SER A 197 2.76 -29.55 17.14
N PRO A 198 2.07 -30.03 16.09
CA PRO A 198 1.32 -29.18 15.18
C PRO A 198 0.29 -28.30 15.90
N TRP A 199 -0.33 -28.82 16.96
CA TRP A 199 -1.33 -28.08 17.75
C TRP A 199 -0.74 -26.92 18.54
N GLU A 200 0.43 -27.12 19.18
CA GLU A 200 1.09 -26.03 19.91
C GLU A 200 1.59 -24.95 18.96
N GLU A 201 2.07 -25.35 17.78
CA GLU A 201 2.53 -24.38 16.78
C GLU A 201 1.38 -23.59 16.16
N LEU A 202 0.24 -24.22 15.87
CA LEU A 202 -0.97 -23.50 15.45
C LEU A 202 -1.41 -22.48 16.50
N HIS A 203 -1.41 -22.86 17.77
CA HIS A 203 -1.79 -21.93 18.85
C HIS A 203 -0.79 -20.78 18.99
N ARG A 204 0.51 -21.03 18.78
CA ARG A 204 1.55 -19.99 18.83
C ARG A 204 1.40 -18.95 17.72
N MET A 205 1.03 -19.35 16.51
CA MET A 205 0.87 -18.43 15.38
C MET A 205 -0.53 -17.78 15.29
N ASP A 206 -1.49 -18.20 16.12
CA ASP A 206 -2.89 -17.77 16.07
C ASP A 206 -3.05 -16.24 16.06
N GLU A 207 -2.33 -15.52 16.93
CA GLU A 207 -2.40 -14.05 16.97
C GLU A 207 -1.92 -13.40 15.65
N VAL A 208 -0.88 -13.96 15.03
CA VAL A 208 -0.34 -13.46 13.75
C VAL A 208 -1.37 -13.70 12.64
N LEU A 209 -1.89 -14.92 12.54
CA LEU A 209 -2.87 -15.29 11.51
C LEU A 209 -4.18 -14.50 11.67
N TRP A 210 -4.66 -14.35 12.91
CA TRP A 210 -5.86 -13.59 13.23
C TRP A 210 -5.72 -12.12 12.86
N ARG A 211 -4.60 -11.49 13.22
CA ARG A 211 -4.31 -10.09 12.90
C ARG A 211 -4.31 -9.84 11.39
N HIS A 212 -3.70 -10.73 10.61
CA HIS A 212 -3.71 -10.62 9.14
C HIS A 212 -5.08 -10.94 8.56
N THR A 213 -5.85 -11.84 9.17
CA THR A 213 -7.23 -12.12 8.80
C THR A 213 -8.13 -10.89 8.99
N GLU A 214 -8.02 -10.21 10.14
CA GLU A 214 -8.79 -8.99 10.40
C GLU A 214 -8.38 -7.84 9.46
N ARG A 215 -7.09 -7.68 9.20
CA ARG A 215 -6.55 -6.60 8.35
C ARG A 215 -6.93 -6.77 6.88
N SER A 216 -6.81 -7.99 6.36
CA SER A 216 -7.07 -8.28 4.95
C SER A 216 -8.55 -8.58 4.67
N GLY A 217 -9.30 -9.03 5.67
CA GLY A 217 -10.66 -9.57 5.51
C GLY A 217 -10.72 -10.91 4.78
N LEU A 218 -9.56 -11.54 4.52
CA LEU A 218 -9.41 -12.88 3.96
C LEU A 218 -8.99 -13.82 5.09
N THR A 219 -9.61 -14.98 5.20
CA THR A 219 -9.24 -15.96 6.22
C THR A 219 -7.84 -16.48 5.93
N VAL A 220 -6.88 -16.17 6.80
CA VAL A 220 -5.52 -16.69 6.74
C VAL A 220 -5.45 -17.96 7.58
N THR A 221 -5.18 -19.07 6.92
CA THR A 221 -4.99 -20.38 7.54
C THR A 221 -3.57 -20.85 7.33
N ALA A 222 -3.03 -21.57 8.32
CA ALA A 222 -1.70 -22.14 8.24
C ALA A 222 -1.70 -23.59 8.69
N VAL A 223 -0.73 -24.36 8.19
CA VAL A 223 -0.46 -25.72 8.63
C VAL A 223 1.04 -25.83 8.94
N PRO A 224 1.43 -26.07 10.20
CA PRO A 224 2.83 -26.29 10.54
C PRO A 224 3.27 -27.67 10.03
N VAL A 225 4.42 -27.70 9.39
CA VAL A 225 4.99 -28.91 8.77
C VAL A 225 6.48 -28.99 9.04
N SER A 226 7.03 -30.20 9.19
CA SER A 226 8.49 -30.38 9.22
C SER A 226 9.03 -30.55 7.81
N ALA A 227 10.31 -30.23 7.60
CA ALA A 227 10.99 -30.51 6.34
C ALA A 227 10.96 -32.01 5.98
N ALA A 228 11.01 -32.89 6.99
CA ALA A 228 10.94 -34.34 6.81
C ALA A 228 9.56 -34.78 6.29
N ASP A 229 8.48 -34.22 6.85
CA ASP A 229 7.10 -34.54 6.44
C ASP A 229 6.78 -34.03 5.02
N LEU A 230 7.39 -32.91 4.61
CA LEU A 230 7.30 -32.39 3.25
C LEU A 230 8.04 -33.26 2.24
N ALA A 231 9.19 -33.84 2.63
CA ALA A 231 9.98 -34.72 1.76
C ALA A 231 9.35 -36.11 1.60
N ALA A 232 8.62 -36.60 2.61
CA ALA A 232 7.93 -37.89 2.58
C ALA A 232 6.45 -37.74 3.01
N PRO A 233 5.56 -37.25 2.13
CA PRO A 233 4.20 -36.90 2.49
C PRO A 233 3.37 -38.10 2.96
N GLY A 234 3.07 -38.16 4.26
CA GLY A 234 2.24 -39.21 4.87
C GLY A 234 0.74 -38.96 4.77
N THR A 235 0.30 -37.76 4.34
CA THR A 235 -1.11 -37.37 4.26
C THR A 235 -1.45 -36.74 2.91
N SER A 236 -2.72 -36.77 2.54
CA SER A 236 -3.22 -36.14 1.31
C SER A 236 -2.99 -34.62 1.29
N LEU A 237 -3.06 -33.97 2.44
CA LEU A 237 -2.78 -32.54 2.58
C LEU A 237 -1.29 -32.24 2.29
N LEU A 238 -0.37 -33.00 2.91
CA LEU A 238 1.06 -32.84 2.67
C LEU A 238 1.43 -33.15 1.21
N ALA A 239 0.79 -34.17 0.61
CA ALA A 239 0.99 -34.48 -0.79
C ALA A 239 0.54 -33.33 -1.70
N ARG A 240 -0.56 -32.64 -1.34
CA ARG A 240 -1.02 -31.45 -2.05
C ARG A 240 -0.03 -30.29 -1.91
N VAL A 241 0.40 -29.98 -0.69
CA VAL A 241 1.41 -28.92 -0.43
C VAL A 241 2.68 -29.21 -1.24
N ALA A 242 3.23 -30.42 -1.16
CA ALA A 242 4.45 -30.77 -1.89
C ALA A 242 4.30 -30.69 -3.42
N ALA A 243 3.10 -30.89 -3.95
CA ALA A 243 2.85 -30.88 -5.39
C ALA A 243 2.57 -29.47 -5.97
N GLU A 244 1.92 -28.58 -5.21
CA GLU A 244 1.41 -27.31 -5.73
C GLU A 244 2.00 -26.06 -5.08
N ALA A 245 2.73 -26.18 -3.97
CA ALA A 245 3.13 -25.01 -3.20
C ALA A 245 4.18 -24.13 -3.90
N ARG A 246 4.16 -22.82 -3.58
CA ARG A 246 5.18 -21.85 -3.98
C ARG A 246 5.78 -21.18 -2.75
N VAL A 247 7.10 -20.96 -2.79
CA VAL A 247 7.83 -20.22 -1.76
C VAL A 247 7.41 -18.77 -1.77
N VAL A 248 7.17 -18.24 -0.58
CA VAL A 248 6.88 -16.82 -0.34
C VAL A 248 8.11 -16.13 0.25
N ALA A 249 8.71 -16.74 1.27
CA ALA A 249 9.91 -16.30 1.96
C ALA A 249 10.63 -17.48 2.60
#